data_AF-A0A1Q7C3M8-F1
#
_entry.id   AF-A0A1Q7C3M8-F1
#
_cell.length_a   1.000
_cell.length_b   1.000
_cell.length_c   1.000
_cell.angle_alpha   90.00
_cell.angle_beta   90.00
_cell.angle_gamma   90.00
#
_symmetry.space_group_name_H-M   'P 1'
#
loop_
_entity.id
_entity.type
_entity.pdbx_description
1 polymer ?
#
loop_
_entity_poly.entity_id
_entity_poly.type
_entity_poly.pdbx_seq_one_letter_code
_entity_poly.pdbx_strand_id
1 'polypeptide(L)'
;MTGPVRHPAWCDPSRCDVTAEQPAGTHCSRPVVLGPHPPSTLTAEVSLAQSPEVAGYPWSGRPYVALALSDADGELCLVPLVVELARGLGRVLIGFSRGADR
;
A
#
# COMPACT_ATOMS: atom_id res chain seq x y z
N MET A 1 4.13 25.77 -10.36
CA MET A 1 4.65 25.59 -8.98
C MET A 1 3.88 24.44 -8.37
N THR A 2 4.49 23.26 -8.25
CA THR A 2 3.90 22.15 -7.51
C THR A 2 4.09 22.44 -6.02
N GLY A 3 2.97 22.48 -5.27
CA GLY A 3 3.01 22.63 -3.81
C GLY A 3 3.62 21.41 -3.13
N PRO A 4 3.88 21.46 -1.82
CA PRO A 4 4.44 20.33 -1.08
C PRO A 4 3.52 19.10 -1.20
N VAL A 5 4.12 17.94 -1.50
CA VAL A 5 3.42 16.66 -1.48
C VAL A 5 2.98 16.34 -0.05
N ARG A 6 1.73 15.94 0.10
CA ARG A 6 1.22 15.42 1.37
C ARG A 6 1.48 13.93 1.44
N HIS A 7 2.46 13.53 2.24
CA HIS A 7 2.72 12.13 2.52
C HIS A 7 1.74 11.61 3.58
N PRO A 8 1.17 10.40 3.39
CA PRO A 8 0.43 9.73 4.45
C PRO A 8 1.31 9.52 5.70
N ALA A 9 0.72 9.61 6.89
CA ALA A 9 1.47 9.46 8.15
C ALA A 9 2.16 8.09 8.33
N TRP A 10 1.70 7.07 7.61
CA TRP A 10 2.27 5.72 7.59
C TRP A 10 3.36 5.52 6.52
N CYS A 11 3.58 6.50 5.64
CA CYS A 11 4.51 6.41 4.54
C CYS A 11 5.95 6.34 5.05
N ASP A 12 6.70 5.34 4.60
CA ASP A 12 8.11 5.18 4.91
C ASP A 12 8.96 6.03 3.95
N PRO A 13 9.67 7.07 4.43
CA PRO A 13 10.38 7.99 3.54
C PRO A 13 11.50 7.33 2.73
N SER A 14 12.11 6.25 3.24
CA SER A 14 13.17 5.51 2.54
C SER A 14 12.64 4.67 1.36
N ARG A 15 11.32 4.49 1.26
CA ARG A 15 10.66 3.64 0.26
C ARG A 15 9.62 4.38 -0.57
N CYS A 16 9.47 5.68 -0.34
CA CYS A 16 8.58 6.54 -1.07
C CYS A 16 9.33 7.13 -2.28
N ASP A 17 8.76 7.00 -3.47
CA ASP A 17 9.30 7.62 -4.70
C ASP A 17 8.55 8.91 -5.10
N VAL A 18 7.48 9.27 -4.37
CA VAL A 18 6.69 10.48 -4.62
C VAL A 18 7.45 11.73 -4.15
N THR A 19 7.60 12.70 -5.04
CA THR A 19 8.22 14.01 -4.75
C THR A 19 7.38 15.16 -5.30
N ALA A 20 7.73 16.40 -4.95
CA ALA A 20 7.04 17.59 -5.48
C ALA A 20 7.19 17.71 -7.01
N GLU A 21 8.29 17.21 -7.55
CA GLU A 21 8.60 17.17 -8.98
C GLU A 21 7.96 15.96 -9.67
N GLN A 22 7.72 14.88 -8.93
CA GLN A 22 7.12 13.64 -9.39
C GLN A 22 5.98 13.20 -8.45
N PRO A 23 4.78 13.82 -8.57
CA PRO A 23 3.64 13.48 -7.72
C PRO A 23 2.98 12.15 -8.11
N ALA A 24 3.29 11.62 -9.30
CA ALA A 24 2.91 10.27 -9.71
C ALA A 24 3.97 9.27 -9.24
N GLY A 25 3.60 8.40 -8.30
CA GLY A 25 4.46 7.40 -7.70
C GLY A 25 3.71 6.57 -6.68
N THR A 26 4.45 5.95 -5.78
CA THR A 26 4.06 5.01 -4.75
C THR A 26 4.51 5.49 -3.37
N HIS A 27 3.53 5.70 -2.49
CA HIS A 27 3.79 5.76 -1.05
C HIS A 27 3.76 4.34 -0.48
N CYS A 28 4.86 3.86 0.09
CA CYS A 28 4.93 2.55 0.73
C CYS A 28 4.87 2.68 2.25
N SER A 29 4.23 1.72 2.93
CA SER A 29 4.39 1.56 4.37
C SER A 29 5.73 0.91 4.69
N ARG A 30 6.10 0.89 5.97
CA ARG A 30 7.08 -0.09 6.44
C ARG A 30 6.50 -1.50 6.34
N PRO A 31 7.32 -2.53 6.05
CA PRO A 31 6.90 -3.91 6.20
C PRO A 31 6.49 -4.20 7.64
N VAL A 32 5.37 -4.90 7.80
CA VAL A 32 4.89 -5.45 9.07
C VAL A 32 5.22 -6.93 9.08
N VAL A 33 5.88 -7.40 10.14
CA VAL A 33 6.10 -8.84 10.36
C VAL A 33 4.81 -9.45 10.87
N LEU A 34 4.25 -10.40 10.11
CA LEU A 34 3.02 -11.11 10.47
C LEU A 34 3.29 -12.35 11.33
N GLY A 35 4.55 -12.78 11.40
CA GLY A 35 5.01 -13.88 12.24
C GLY A 35 5.63 -15.03 11.43
N PRO A 36 6.12 -16.07 12.12
CA PRO A 36 6.63 -17.26 11.46
C PRO A 36 5.46 -18.00 10.79
N HIS A 37 5.60 -18.26 9.49
CA HIS A 37 4.69 -19.08 8.73
C HIS A 37 5.52 -20.04 7.88
N PRO A 38 5.77 -21.28 8.36
CA PRO A 38 6.70 -22.21 7.71
C PRO A 38 6.47 -22.28 6.19
N PRO A 39 7.53 -22.18 5.37
CA PRO A 39 8.95 -22.32 5.72
C PRO A 39 9.67 -21.05 6.21
N SER A 40 9.01 -19.90 6.25
CA SER A 40 9.68 -18.59 6.37
C SER A 40 8.93 -17.63 7.30
N THR A 41 9.38 -16.38 7.40
CA THR A 41 8.64 -15.31 8.11
C THR A 41 7.82 -14.52 7.11
N LEU A 42 6.52 -14.42 7.33
CA LEU A 42 5.63 -13.64 6.47
C LEU A 42 5.70 -12.16 6.85
N THR A 43 5.80 -11.31 5.84
CA THR A 43 5.73 -9.85 5.95
C THR A 43 4.61 -9.31 5.07
N ALA A 44 4.08 -8.16 5.46
CA ALA A 44 3.08 -7.44 4.68
C ALA A 44 3.47 -5.98 4.49
N GLU A 45 3.18 -5.43 3.32
CA GLU A 45 3.32 -4.02 2.99
C GLU A 45 2.05 -3.49 2.35
N VAL A 46 1.72 -2.24 2.67
CA VAL A 46 0.66 -1.50 1.99
C VAL A 46 1.28 -0.35 1.21
N SER A 47 0.91 -0.27 -0.06
CA SER A 47 1.37 0.78 -0.96
C SER A 47 0.18 1.53 -1.55
N LEU A 48 0.29 2.85 -1.66
CA LEU A 48 -0.66 3.71 -2.38
C LEU A 48 0.05 4.22 -3.63
N ALA A 49 -0.34 3.71 -4.78
CA ALA A 49 0.27 4.02 -6.06
C ALA A 49 -0.67 4.87 -6.92
N GLN A 50 -0.08 5.83 -7.64
CA GLN A 50 -0.76 6.67 -8.61
C GLN A 50 0.15 6.88 -9.82
N SER A 51 -0.27 6.39 -10.98
CA SER A 51 0.45 6.63 -12.24
C SER A 51 0.16 8.04 -12.79
N PRO A 52 0.91 8.50 -13.80
CA PRO A 52 0.50 9.69 -14.55
C PRO A 52 -0.84 9.47 -15.28
N GLU A 53 -1.57 10.56 -15.53
CA GLU A 53 -2.71 10.53 -16.45
C GLU A 53 -2.21 10.27 -17.89
N VAL A 54 -2.94 9.43 -18.60
CA VAL A 54 -2.70 9.07 -19.99
C VAL A 54 -3.92 9.49 -20.81
N ALA A 55 -3.69 10.36 -21.80
CA ALA A 55 -4.74 10.84 -22.67
C ALA A 55 -5.46 9.66 -23.36
N GLY A 56 -6.80 9.66 -23.30
CA GLY A 56 -7.64 8.59 -23.85
C GLY A 56 -7.88 7.39 -22.92
N TYR A 57 -7.32 7.38 -21.70
CA TYR A 57 -7.52 6.30 -20.72
C TYR A 57 -8.18 6.83 -19.44
N PRO A 58 -9.53 6.76 -19.30
CA PRO A 58 -10.28 7.39 -18.21
C PRO A 58 -9.94 6.94 -16.78
N TRP A 59 -9.24 5.81 -16.65
CA TRP A 59 -8.82 5.25 -15.35
C TRP A 59 -7.34 5.44 -15.05
N SER A 60 -6.55 5.95 -16.00
CA SER A 60 -5.18 6.36 -15.73
C SER A 60 -5.15 7.47 -14.69
N GLY A 61 -4.05 7.59 -13.94
CA GLY A 61 -3.93 8.62 -12.91
C GLY A 61 -4.77 8.41 -11.66
N ARG A 62 -5.65 7.41 -11.62
CA ARG A 62 -6.41 7.09 -10.41
C ARG A 62 -5.53 6.33 -9.42
N PRO A 63 -5.55 6.70 -8.14
CA PRO A 63 -4.80 5.99 -7.13
C PRO A 63 -5.43 4.61 -6.87
N TYR A 64 -4.58 3.63 -6.58
CA TYR A 64 -4.97 2.33 -6.05
C TYR A 64 -4.08 1.96 -4.87
N VAL A 65 -4.60 1.09 -4.01
CA VAL A 65 -3.85 0.53 -2.89
C VAL A 65 -3.42 -0.87 -3.26
N ALA A 66 -2.17 -1.23 -3.01
CA ALA A 66 -1.68 -2.60 -3.12
C ALA A 66 -1.36 -3.13 -1.73
N LEU A 67 -1.80 -4.37 -1.45
CA LEU A 67 -1.30 -5.17 -0.33
C LEU A 67 -0.34 -6.20 -0.91
N ALA A 68 0.92 -6.15 -0.48
CA ALA A 68 1.93 -7.15 -0.81
C ALA A 68 2.15 -8.06 0.40
N LEU A 69 2.17 -9.36 0.16
CA LEU A 69 2.64 -10.38 1.10
C LEU A 69 3.93 -10.96 0.55
N SER A 70 4.96 -10.99 1.38
CA SER A 70 6.28 -11.46 0.99
C SER A 70 6.92 -12.26 2.10
N ASP A 71 7.84 -13.13 1.74
CA ASP A 71 8.72 -13.83 2.66
C ASP A 71 10.19 -13.76 2.23
N ALA A 72 11.03 -14.65 2.75
CA ALA A 72 12.45 -14.68 2.41
C ALA A 72 12.72 -15.06 0.94
N ASP A 73 11.81 -15.78 0.29
CA ASP A 73 11.94 -16.26 -1.08
C ASP A 73 11.36 -15.26 -2.10
N GLY A 74 10.53 -14.31 -1.65
CA GLY A 74 10.10 -13.16 -2.44
C GLY A 74 8.65 -12.75 -2.21
N GLU A 75 8.04 -12.16 -3.23
CA GLU A 75 6.61 -11.81 -3.21
C GLU A 75 5.75 -13.08 -3.37
N LEU A 76 4.88 -13.30 -2.41
CA LEU A 76 3.92 -14.40 -2.41
C LEU A 76 2.58 -13.97 -3.02
N CYS A 77 2.19 -12.72 -2.79
CA CYS A 77 0.92 -12.19 -3.27
C CYS A 77 0.96 -10.67 -3.39
N LEU A 78 0.43 -10.14 -4.49
CA LEU A 78 0.15 -8.73 -4.67
C LEU A 78 -1.33 -8.55 -5.02
N VAL A 79 -2.03 -7.75 -4.22
CA VAL A 79 -3.45 -7.49 -4.43
C VAL A 79 -3.67 -6.00 -4.68
N PRO A 80 -3.81 -5.55 -5.94
CA PRO A 80 -4.22 -4.20 -6.24
C PRO A 80 -5.73 -4.04 -5.97
N LEU A 81 -6.07 -2.99 -5.24
CA LEU A 81 -7.41 -2.68 -4.76
C LEU A 81 -7.71 -1.22 -5.10
N VAL A 82 -8.89 -0.96 -5.66
CA VAL A 82 -9.43 0.40 -5.66
C VAL A 82 -9.60 0.88 -4.21
N VAL A 83 -9.48 2.19 -3.99
CA VAL A 83 -9.43 2.80 -2.65
C VAL A 83 -10.64 2.40 -1.79
N GLU A 84 -11.81 2.28 -2.39
CA GLU A 84 -13.05 1.89 -1.71
C GLU A 84 -12.97 0.46 -1.15
N LEU A 85 -12.42 -0.47 -1.94
CA LEU A 85 -12.27 -1.87 -1.54
C LEU A 85 -11.20 -2.02 -0.47
N ALA A 86 -10.07 -1.32 -0.61
CA ALA A 86 -9.02 -1.28 0.40
C ALA A 86 -9.54 -0.76 1.76
N ARG A 87 -10.36 0.30 1.74
CA ARG A 87 -11.04 0.81 2.95
C ARG A 87 -11.99 -0.23 3.55
N GLY A 88 -12.72 -0.96 2.72
CA GLY A 88 -13.59 -2.06 3.15
C GLY A 88 -12.80 -3.15 3.87
N LEU A 89 -11.73 -3.65 3.24
CA LEU A 89 -10.85 -4.66 3.82
C LEU A 89 -10.23 -4.20 5.14
N GLY A 90 -9.69 -2.97 5.18
CA GLY A 90 -9.10 -2.41 6.39
C GLY A 90 -10.09 -2.36 7.57
N ARG A 91 -11.35 -2.01 7.32
CA ARG A 91 -12.40 -2.05 8.36
C ARG A 91 -12.65 -3.46 8.89
N VAL A 92 -12.68 -4.46 8.01
CA VAL A 92 -12.87 -5.87 8.40
C VAL A 92 -11.72 -6.33 9.29
N LEU A 93 -10.47 -6.07 8.90
CA LEU A 93 -9.29 -6.44 9.67
C LEU A 93 -9.24 -5.79 11.06
N ILE A 94 -9.52 -4.48 11.13
CA ILE A 94 -9.60 -3.75 12.41
C ILE A 94 -10.73 -4.31 13.29
N GLY A 95 -11.88 -4.65 12.70
CA GLY A 95 -13.00 -5.26 13.39
C GLY A 95 -12.62 -6.60 14.03
N PHE A 96 -11.94 -7.47 13.28
CA PHE A 96 -11.45 -8.75 13.81
C PHE A 96 -10.46 -8.56 14.96
N SER A 97 -9.48 -7.69 14.81
CA SER A 97 -8.48 -7.44 15.88
C SER A 97 -9.15 -7.02 17.20
N ARG A 98 -10.09 -6.07 17.15
CA ARG A 98 -10.82 -5.62 18.35
C ARG A 98 -11.73 -6.69 18.97
N GLY A 99 -12.18 -7.65 18.17
CA GLY A 99 -13.02 -8.76 18.61
C GLY A 99 -12.23 -9.94 19.17
N ALA A 100 -10.99 -10.14 18.71
CA ALA A 100 -10.10 -11.21 19.16
C ALA A 100 -9.48 -10.95 20.55
N ASP A 101 -9.45 -9.70 20.99
CA ASP A 101 -8.96 -9.29 22.32
C ASP A 101 -10.04 -9.43 23.44
N ARG A 102 -11.14 -10.16 23.18
CA ARG A 102 -12.21 -10.47 24.15
C ARG A 102 -12.27 -11.96 24.44
#